data_AF-A0A8I1RGT4-F1
#
_entry.id   AF-A0A8I1RGT4-F1
#
_cell.length_a   1.000
_cell.length_b   1.000
_cell.length_c   1.000
_cell.angle_alpha   90.00
_cell.angle_beta   90.00
_cell.angle_gamma   90.00
#
_symmetry.space_group_name_H-M   'P 1'
#
loop_
_entity.id
_entity.type
_entity.pdbx_description
1 polymer ?
#
loop_
_entity_poly.entity_id
_entity_poly.type
_entity_poly.pdbx_seq_one_letter_code
_entity_poly.pdbx_strand_id
1 'polypeptide(L)'
;MSALDKETRAWLEALGFAVKDEALWAEALTHGSTGSARDYERLEFLGDRVLGLSIAEWLYRRNAASEGELALRLNALVARTMCARIAREIGAPEHVRLGKQARDDGAADSDNVLGDVMEALIGAGFIESGFPATRATVLALWAEALEGRAGRAKHPKSALQEWAAGNRRKPPEYEVVGRSGPDHAARFTVRVSVKNVGEVDATAGSKQEAETEAARLFMEKFG
;
A
#
# COMPACT_ATOMS: atom_id res chain seq x y z
N MET A 1 19.76 -29.63 -11.72
CA MET A 1 18.66 -28.92 -12.41
C MET A 1 18.56 -27.56 -11.76
N SER A 2 18.47 -26.49 -12.57
CA SER A 2 18.35 -25.12 -12.06
C SER A 2 17.08 -24.99 -11.22
N ALA A 3 17.17 -24.37 -10.05
CA ALA A 3 16.05 -24.26 -9.13
C ALA A 3 15.03 -23.20 -9.57
N LEU A 4 15.43 -22.35 -10.53
CA LEU A 4 14.69 -21.23 -11.08
C LEU A 4 14.69 -21.31 -12.61
N ASP A 5 13.54 -21.14 -13.26
CA ASP A 5 13.55 -21.08 -14.72
C ASP A 5 14.21 -19.78 -15.22
N LYS A 6 14.62 -19.79 -16.50
CA LYS A 6 15.38 -18.68 -17.09
C LYS A 6 14.58 -17.38 -17.17
N GLU A 7 13.27 -17.48 -17.35
CA GLU A 7 12.37 -16.33 -17.49
C GLU A 7 12.21 -15.62 -16.15
N THR A 8 11.92 -16.39 -15.09
CA THR A 8 11.89 -15.90 -13.70
C THR A 8 13.22 -15.30 -13.28
N ARG A 9 14.35 -15.90 -13.66
CA ARG A 9 15.66 -15.31 -13.38
C ARG A 9 15.82 -13.93 -14.03
N ALA A 10 15.55 -13.84 -15.33
CA ALA A 10 15.68 -12.59 -16.07
C ALA A 10 14.74 -11.50 -15.53
N TRP A 11 13.53 -11.88 -15.12
CA TRP A 11 12.57 -11.02 -14.45
C TRP A 11 13.13 -10.44 -13.14
N LEU A 12 13.65 -11.27 -12.24
CA LEU A 12 14.27 -10.81 -10.99
C LEU A 12 15.43 -9.84 -11.23
N GLU A 13 16.31 -10.17 -12.18
CA GLU A 13 17.46 -9.33 -12.52
C GLU A 13 17.02 -7.98 -13.10
N ALA A 14 15.94 -7.94 -13.91
CA ALA A 14 15.37 -6.71 -14.45
C ALA A 14 14.75 -5.81 -13.37
N LEU A 15 14.26 -6.38 -12.27
CA LEU A 15 13.80 -5.63 -11.09
C LEU A 15 14.94 -5.09 -10.22
N GLY A 16 16.20 -5.44 -10.55
CA GLY A 16 17.38 -5.00 -9.81
C GLY A 16 17.78 -5.92 -8.65
N PHE A 17 17.27 -7.15 -8.61
CA PHE A 17 17.76 -8.16 -7.67
C PHE A 17 19.00 -8.88 -8.23
N ALA A 18 19.98 -9.17 -7.37
CA ALA A 18 21.09 -10.05 -7.72
C ALA A 18 20.66 -11.50 -7.48
N VAL A 19 20.71 -12.37 -8.48
CA VAL A 19 20.32 -13.78 -8.33
C VAL A 19 21.59 -14.64 -8.30
N LYS A 20 22.20 -14.86 -7.12
CA LYS A 20 23.34 -15.77 -6.97
C LYS A 20 22.90 -17.12 -6.41
N ASP A 21 21.99 -17.14 -5.43
CA ASP A 21 21.40 -18.39 -4.92
C ASP A 21 20.00 -18.63 -5.50
N GLU A 22 19.91 -19.34 -6.62
CA GLU A 22 18.62 -19.68 -7.26
C GLU A 22 17.65 -20.39 -6.33
N ALA A 23 18.12 -21.15 -5.34
CA ALA A 23 17.25 -21.87 -4.42
C ALA A 23 16.54 -20.92 -3.44
N LEU A 24 17.18 -19.82 -3.05
CA LEU A 24 16.60 -18.76 -2.21
C LEU A 24 15.46 -18.05 -2.95
N TRP A 25 15.65 -17.73 -4.22
CA TRP A 25 14.62 -17.06 -5.04
C TRP A 25 13.47 -18.00 -5.40
N ALA A 26 13.78 -19.28 -5.62
CA ALA A 26 12.77 -20.31 -5.75
C ALA A 26 11.90 -20.44 -4.49
N GLU A 27 12.52 -20.40 -3.31
CA GLU A 27 11.84 -20.40 -2.00
C GLU A 27 10.93 -19.17 -1.84
N ALA A 28 11.42 -17.97 -2.17
CA ALA A 28 10.64 -16.72 -2.12
C ALA A 28 9.37 -16.72 -3.00
N LEU A 29 9.36 -17.52 -4.06
CA LEU A 29 8.24 -17.65 -4.99
C LEU A 29 7.36 -18.88 -4.74
N THR A 30 7.66 -19.66 -3.68
CA THR A 30 6.97 -20.93 -3.41
C THR A 30 5.94 -20.77 -2.29
N HIS A 31 4.67 -20.95 -2.64
CA HIS A 31 3.58 -20.97 -1.67
C HIS A 31 3.49 -22.32 -0.94
N GLY A 32 3.11 -22.29 0.35
CA GLY A 32 2.94 -23.49 1.18
C GLY A 32 1.98 -24.55 0.60
N SER A 33 1.02 -24.15 -0.24
CA SER A 33 0.14 -25.08 -0.96
C SER A 33 0.85 -26.13 -1.84
N THR A 34 2.12 -25.90 -2.19
CA THR A 34 2.91 -26.84 -2.99
C THR A 34 3.32 -28.08 -2.18
N GLY A 35 3.27 -28.01 -0.84
CA GLY A 35 3.83 -29.04 0.04
C GLY A 35 5.37 -29.08 0.03
N SER A 36 6.02 -28.05 -0.49
CA SER A 36 7.49 -27.94 -0.48
C SER A 36 8.00 -27.78 0.94
N ALA A 37 9.15 -28.38 1.26
CA ALA A 37 9.77 -28.24 2.58
C ALA A 37 10.27 -26.80 2.89
N ARG A 38 10.38 -25.97 1.85
CA ARG A 38 10.75 -24.56 1.94
C ARG A 38 9.76 -23.76 1.11
N ASP A 39 9.09 -22.83 1.77
CA ASP A 39 8.15 -21.86 1.22
C ASP A 39 8.58 -20.45 1.63
N TYR A 40 7.82 -19.46 1.20
CA TYR A 40 8.19 -18.07 1.36
C TYR A 40 8.03 -17.52 2.79
N GLU A 41 7.37 -18.22 3.71
CA GLU A 41 6.86 -17.64 4.97
C GLU A 41 7.97 -17.03 5.85
N ARG A 42 9.14 -17.67 5.89
CA ARG A 42 10.29 -17.15 6.65
C ARG A 42 10.92 -15.93 6.00
N LEU A 43 10.90 -15.87 4.67
CA LEU A 43 11.41 -14.73 3.90
C LEU A 43 10.42 -13.56 3.97
N GLU A 44 9.11 -13.83 3.91
CA GLU A 44 8.03 -12.86 4.15
C GLU A 44 8.24 -12.17 5.50
N PHE A 45 8.35 -12.93 6.59
CA PHE A 45 8.57 -12.40 7.93
C PHE A 45 9.77 -11.42 7.99
N LEU A 46 10.88 -11.78 7.33
CA LEU A 46 12.07 -10.94 7.28
C LEU A 46 11.86 -9.71 6.40
N GLY A 47 11.26 -9.92 5.23
CA GLY A 47 10.98 -8.92 4.20
C GLY A 47 10.08 -7.79 4.67
N ASP A 48 9.02 -8.11 5.42
CA ASP A 48 8.12 -7.14 6.08
C ASP A 48 8.93 -6.11 6.90
N ARG A 49 9.87 -6.59 7.73
CA ARG A 49 10.72 -5.71 8.56
C ARG A 49 11.71 -4.90 7.74
N VAL A 50 12.26 -5.48 6.68
CA VAL A 50 13.17 -4.77 5.76
C VAL A 50 12.44 -3.69 4.98
N LEU A 51 11.23 -3.98 4.50
CA LEU A 51 10.34 -3.02 3.85
C LEU A 51 9.98 -1.88 4.82
N GLY A 52 9.50 -2.23 6.01
CA GLY A 52 9.16 -1.30 7.07
C GLY A 52 10.29 -0.32 7.38
N LEU A 53 11.50 -0.82 7.61
CA LEU A 53 12.66 0.03 7.87
C LEU A 53 13.04 0.91 6.67
N SER A 54 13.00 0.35 5.46
CA SER A 54 13.34 1.09 4.23
C SER A 54 12.42 2.30 4.02
N ILE A 55 11.11 2.11 4.20
CA ILE A 55 10.11 3.16 4.05
C ILE A 55 10.13 4.13 5.22
N ALA A 56 10.27 3.66 6.46
CA ALA A 56 10.37 4.51 7.64
C ALA A 56 11.58 5.46 7.55
N GLU A 57 12.74 4.94 7.14
CA GLU A 57 13.94 5.76 6.93
C GLU A 57 13.75 6.79 5.81
N TRP A 58 13.09 6.41 4.70
CA TRP A 58 12.76 7.33 3.62
C TRP A 58 11.87 8.47 4.09
N LEU A 59 10.82 8.14 4.86
CA LEU A 59 9.86 9.11 5.39
C LEU A 59 10.55 10.09 6.34
N TYR A 60 11.36 9.58 7.27
CA TYR A 60 12.12 10.37 8.23
C TYR A 60 13.07 11.38 7.55
N ARG A 61 13.75 10.98 6.47
CA ARG A 61 14.72 11.85 5.78
C ARG A 61 14.08 12.95 4.92
N ARG A 62 12.84 12.75 4.44
CA ARG A 62 12.19 13.65 3.46
C ARG A 62 11.11 14.55 4.03
N ASN A 63 10.66 14.30 5.26
CA ASN A 63 9.54 15.04 5.84
C ASN A 63 9.84 15.47 7.29
N ALA A 64 9.47 16.70 7.64
CA ALA A 64 9.49 17.21 9.01
C ALA A 64 8.17 16.94 9.75
N ALA A 65 7.40 15.96 9.28
CA ALA A 65 6.11 15.58 9.84
C ALA A 65 6.23 14.99 11.24
N SER A 66 5.13 15.05 11.99
CA SER A 66 5.01 14.44 13.31
C SER A 66 5.07 12.91 13.25
N GLU A 67 5.41 12.27 14.38
CA GLU A 67 5.44 10.81 14.49
C GLU A 67 4.14 10.16 14.00
N GLY A 68 2.97 10.68 14.42
CA GLY A 68 1.67 10.15 14.03
C GLY A 68 1.42 10.20 12.52
N GLU A 69 1.83 11.28 11.86
CA GLU A 69 1.72 11.42 10.40
C GLU A 69 2.67 10.47 9.66
N LEU A 70 3.89 10.29 10.17
CA LEU A 70 4.85 9.33 9.64
C LEU A 70 4.34 7.90 9.79
N ALA A 71 3.78 7.54 10.94
CA ALA A 71 3.21 6.22 11.21
C ALA A 71 2.03 5.92 10.30
N LEU A 72 1.11 6.87 10.11
CA LEU A 72 -0.03 6.71 9.21
C LEU A 72 0.42 6.47 7.75
N ARG A 73 1.40 7.25 7.28
CA ARG A 73 1.92 7.11 5.92
C ARG A 73 2.74 5.84 5.73
N LEU A 74 3.51 5.44 6.74
CA LEU A 74 4.23 4.17 6.77
C LEU A 74 3.25 3.01 6.61
N ASN A 75 2.22 2.94 7.46
CA ASN A 75 1.22 1.88 7.43
C ASN A 75 0.53 1.77 6.06
N ALA A 76 0.25 2.89 5.39
CA ALA A 76 -0.34 2.87 4.05
C ALA A 76 0.63 2.36 2.98
N LEU A 77 1.93 2.70 3.08
CA LEU A 77 2.95 2.32 2.10
C LEU A 77 3.42 0.87 2.26
N VAL A 78 3.31 0.28 3.44
CA VAL A 78 3.70 -1.12 3.70
C VAL A 78 2.51 -2.05 3.88
N ALA A 79 1.29 -1.56 3.64
CA ALA A 79 0.09 -2.39 3.72
C ALA A 79 0.14 -3.53 2.71
N ARG A 80 -0.39 -4.70 3.09
CA ARG A 80 -0.55 -5.87 2.21
C ARG A 80 -1.15 -5.54 0.84
N THR A 81 -2.16 -4.67 0.80
CA THR A 81 -2.79 -4.23 -0.47
C THR A 81 -1.84 -3.41 -1.34
N MET A 82 -0.93 -2.64 -0.75
CA MET A 82 0.14 -1.93 -1.46
C MET A 82 1.17 -2.91 -2.03
N CYS A 83 1.62 -3.86 -1.20
CA CYS A 83 2.54 -4.91 -1.61
C CYS A 83 1.96 -5.73 -2.76
N ALA A 84 0.71 -6.18 -2.64
CA ALA A 84 0.01 -6.92 -3.68
C ALA A 84 -0.19 -6.13 -4.97
N ARG A 85 -0.51 -4.82 -4.88
CA ARG A 85 -0.60 -3.95 -6.05
C ARG A 85 0.74 -3.90 -6.80
N ILE A 86 1.84 -3.65 -6.08
CA ILE A 86 3.17 -3.56 -6.68
C ILE A 86 3.59 -4.91 -7.25
N ALA A 87 3.31 -6.02 -6.56
CA ALA A 87 3.54 -7.37 -7.07
C ALA A 87 2.85 -7.63 -8.41
N ARG A 88 1.61 -7.16 -8.59
CA ARG A 88 0.91 -7.23 -9.89
C ARG A 88 1.57 -6.36 -10.95
N GLU A 89 1.93 -5.12 -10.60
CA GLU A 89 2.56 -4.16 -11.52
C GLU A 89 3.88 -4.67 -12.08
N ILE A 90 4.65 -5.43 -11.27
CA ILE A 90 5.90 -6.04 -11.70
C ILE A 90 5.72 -7.40 -12.37
N GLY A 91 4.50 -7.95 -12.49
CA GLY A 91 4.26 -9.26 -13.11
C GLY A 91 4.56 -10.47 -12.22
N ALA A 92 4.63 -10.32 -10.89
CA ALA A 92 4.90 -11.43 -9.98
C ALA A 92 3.95 -12.65 -10.11
N PRO A 93 2.62 -12.50 -10.40
CA PRO A 93 1.71 -13.65 -10.49
C PRO A 93 2.17 -14.77 -11.44
N GLU A 94 2.90 -14.43 -12.51
CA GLU A 94 3.38 -15.38 -13.51
C GLU A 94 4.50 -16.29 -12.98
N HIS A 95 5.18 -15.84 -11.92
CA HIS A 95 6.34 -16.51 -11.33
C HIS A 95 6.01 -17.27 -10.04
N VAL A 96 4.81 -17.10 -9.46
CA VAL A 96 4.41 -17.75 -8.21
C VAL A 96 4.15 -19.25 -8.42
N ARG A 97 4.77 -20.05 -7.56
CA ARG A 97 4.62 -21.51 -7.54
C ARG A 97 3.52 -21.90 -6.57
N LEU A 98 2.40 -22.31 -7.14
CA LEU A 98 1.21 -22.74 -6.44
C LEU A 98 0.95 -24.22 -6.68
N GLY A 99 0.45 -24.91 -5.64
CA GLY A 99 -0.18 -26.22 -5.79
C GLY A 99 -1.46 -26.11 -6.63
N LYS A 100 -1.88 -27.24 -7.24
CA LYS A 100 -3.01 -27.26 -8.18
C LYS A 100 -4.29 -26.65 -7.61
N GLN A 101 -4.70 -27.08 -6.41
CA GLN A 101 -5.92 -26.60 -5.77
C GLN A 101 -5.90 -25.08 -5.53
N ALA A 102 -4.81 -24.56 -4.96
CA ALA A 102 -4.69 -23.12 -4.71
C ALA A 102 -4.71 -22.29 -6.00
N ARG A 103 -4.12 -22.82 -7.09
CA ARG A 103 -4.19 -22.18 -8.40
C ARG A 103 -5.63 -22.13 -8.93
N ASP A 104 -6.36 -23.24 -8.83
CA ASP A 104 -7.76 -23.35 -9.27
C ASP A 104 -8.68 -22.43 -8.44
N ASP A 105 -8.34 -22.20 -7.17
CA ASP A 105 -9.05 -21.29 -6.25
C ASP A 105 -8.67 -19.79 -6.44
N GLY A 106 -7.83 -19.46 -7.42
CA GLY A 106 -7.48 -18.08 -7.76
C GLY A 106 -6.38 -17.47 -6.88
N ALA A 107 -5.60 -18.27 -6.14
CA ALA A 107 -4.56 -17.78 -5.24
C ALA A 107 -3.47 -16.97 -5.96
N ALA A 108 -3.27 -17.18 -7.27
CA ALA A 108 -2.28 -16.45 -8.07
C ALA A 108 -2.53 -14.93 -8.14
N ASP A 109 -3.80 -14.51 -8.01
CA ASP A 109 -4.19 -13.10 -8.06
C ASP A 109 -4.73 -12.60 -6.70
N SER A 110 -4.52 -13.35 -5.62
CA SER A 110 -4.97 -12.98 -4.28
C SER A 110 -4.06 -11.91 -3.67
N ASP A 111 -4.65 -10.87 -3.06
CA ASP A 111 -3.91 -9.87 -2.28
C ASP A 111 -3.09 -10.50 -1.14
N ASN A 112 -3.55 -11.63 -0.60
CA ASN A 112 -2.82 -12.31 0.46
C ASN A 112 -1.49 -12.86 -0.07
N VAL A 113 -1.56 -13.70 -1.10
CA VAL A 113 -0.38 -14.36 -1.67
C VAL A 113 0.58 -13.34 -2.30
N LEU A 114 0.05 -12.38 -3.06
CA LEU A 114 0.91 -11.40 -3.72
C LEU A 114 1.56 -10.42 -2.74
N GLY A 115 0.89 -10.09 -1.64
CA GLY A 115 1.50 -9.35 -0.55
C GLY A 115 2.67 -10.10 0.06
N ASP A 116 2.45 -11.36 0.45
CA ASP A 116 3.48 -12.18 1.09
C ASP A 116 4.66 -12.45 0.15
N VAL A 117 4.40 -12.73 -1.14
CA VAL A 117 5.44 -12.92 -2.16
C VAL A 117 6.28 -11.67 -2.32
N MET A 118 5.67 -10.48 -2.35
CA MET A 118 6.43 -9.22 -2.45
C MET A 118 7.37 -9.04 -1.25
N GLU A 119 6.89 -9.31 -0.04
CA GLU A 119 7.72 -9.28 1.16
C GLU A 119 8.82 -10.35 1.10
N ALA A 120 8.51 -11.56 0.67
CA ALA A 120 9.49 -12.63 0.54
C ALA A 120 10.60 -12.31 -0.47
N LEU A 121 10.30 -11.64 -1.59
CA LEU A 121 11.31 -11.17 -2.56
C LEU A 121 12.24 -10.13 -1.93
N ILE A 122 11.70 -9.24 -1.10
CA ILE A 122 12.50 -8.27 -0.32
C ILE A 122 13.37 -9.02 0.70
N GLY A 123 12.83 -10.03 1.37
CA GLY A 123 13.56 -10.90 2.31
C GLY A 123 14.72 -11.64 1.62
N ALA A 124 14.49 -12.23 0.45
CA ALA A 124 15.51 -12.86 -0.37
C ALA A 124 16.60 -11.86 -0.78
N GLY A 125 16.21 -10.69 -1.27
CA GLY A 125 17.15 -9.61 -1.61
C GLY A 125 18.04 -9.22 -0.44
N PHE A 126 17.48 -9.16 0.78
CA PHE A 126 18.23 -8.86 1.99
C PHE A 126 19.25 -9.94 2.34
N ILE A 127 18.87 -11.22 2.29
CA ILE A 127 19.80 -12.34 2.55
C ILE A 127 20.94 -12.36 1.52
N GLU A 128 20.61 -12.09 0.26
CA GLU A 128 21.51 -12.17 -0.89
C GLU A 128 22.50 -10.98 -1.00
N SER A 129 22.02 -9.77 -0.70
CA SER A 129 22.71 -8.51 -1.02
C SER A 129 22.77 -7.50 0.13
N GLY A 130 22.16 -7.80 1.28
CA GLY A 130 22.14 -6.93 2.45
C GLY A 130 21.21 -5.73 2.33
N PHE A 131 21.08 -4.99 3.44
CA PHE A 131 20.11 -3.89 3.55
C PHE A 131 20.30 -2.75 2.52
N PRO A 132 21.51 -2.20 2.28
CA PRO A 132 21.65 -1.03 1.41
C PRO A 132 21.20 -1.29 -0.03
N ALA A 133 21.55 -2.45 -0.60
CA ALA A 133 21.16 -2.83 -1.94
C ALA A 133 19.64 -3.10 -2.02
N THR A 134 19.11 -3.88 -1.08
CA THR A 134 17.69 -4.21 -1.00
C THR A 134 16.82 -2.97 -0.85
N ARG A 135 17.24 -2.03 0.01
CA ARG A 135 16.57 -0.74 0.19
C ARG A 135 16.53 0.06 -1.11
N ALA A 136 17.62 0.08 -1.89
CA ALA A 136 17.63 0.78 -3.17
C ALA A 136 16.58 0.19 -4.12
N THR A 137 16.49 -1.14 -4.21
CA THR A 137 15.46 -1.83 -4.99
C THR A 137 14.05 -1.52 -4.49
N VAL A 138 13.80 -1.60 -3.17
CA VAL A 138 12.51 -1.24 -2.57
C VAL A 138 12.10 0.17 -2.96
N LEU A 139 13.00 1.16 -2.83
CA LEU A 139 12.68 2.55 -3.17
C LEU A 139 12.41 2.76 -4.66
N ALA A 140 13.04 1.98 -5.54
CA ALA A 140 12.76 2.02 -6.97
C ALA A 140 11.38 1.45 -7.29
N LEU A 141 11.04 0.30 -6.71
CA LEU A 141 9.73 -0.36 -6.88
C LEU A 141 8.59 0.47 -6.28
N TRP A 142 8.84 1.16 -5.17
CA TRP A 142 7.86 2.02 -4.50
C TRP A 142 7.82 3.45 -5.05
N ALA A 143 8.64 3.80 -6.05
CA ALA A 143 8.83 5.18 -6.50
C ALA A 143 7.50 5.90 -6.77
N GLU A 144 6.57 5.30 -7.52
CA GLU A 144 5.26 5.91 -7.81
C GLU A 144 4.38 6.10 -6.57
N ALA A 145 4.44 5.17 -5.61
CA ALA A 145 3.72 5.26 -4.35
C ALA A 145 4.28 6.38 -3.45
N LEU A 146 5.61 6.53 -3.47
CA LEU A 146 6.37 7.50 -2.68
C LEU A 146 6.26 8.92 -3.25
N GLU A 147 6.35 9.08 -4.57
CA GLU A 147 6.26 10.36 -5.30
C GLU A 147 4.82 10.90 -5.38
N GLY A 148 3.82 10.05 -5.12
CA GLY A 148 2.49 10.51 -4.75
C GLY A 148 1.42 10.33 -5.82
N ARG A 149 1.08 9.08 -6.11
CA ARG A 149 -0.30 8.70 -6.48
C ARG A 149 -0.94 7.64 -5.58
N ALA A 150 -0.16 6.76 -4.93
CA ALA A 150 -0.71 5.65 -4.13
C ALA A 150 -0.61 5.83 -2.59
N GLY A 151 0.22 6.75 -2.08
CA GLY A 151 0.49 6.93 -0.64
C GLY A 151 -0.28 8.04 0.09
N ARG A 152 -1.19 8.76 -0.59
CA ARG A 152 -2.23 9.51 0.12
C ARG A 152 -3.34 8.51 0.33
N ALA A 153 -3.66 8.14 1.58
CA ALA A 153 -5.02 7.68 1.90
C ALA A 153 -5.95 8.60 1.11
N LYS A 154 -6.74 8.05 0.16
CA LYS A 154 -7.48 8.86 -0.83
C LYS A 154 -8.10 10.01 -0.07
N HIS A 155 -7.68 11.23 -0.40
CA HIS A 155 -8.06 12.41 0.35
C HIS A 155 -9.58 12.34 0.60
N PRO A 156 -10.08 12.45 1.84
CA PRO A 156 -11.47 12.10 2.18
C PRO A 156 -12.52 12.67 1.21
N LYS A 157 -12.30 13.87 0.66
CA LYS A 157 -13.14 14.46 -0.40
C LYS A 157 -13.15 13.65 -1.71
N SER A 158 -11.99 13.21 -2.17
CA SER A 158 -11.86 12.38 -3.38
C SER A 158 -12.46 10.99 -3.15
N ALA A 159 -12.22 10.39 -1.98
CA ALA A 159 -12.85 9.12 -1.61
C ALA A 159 -14.39 9.22 -1.61
N LEU A 160 -14.93 10.27 -1.01
CA LEU A 160 -16.38 10.52 -0.98
C LEU A 160 -16.95 10.81 -2.37
N GLN A 161 -16.23 11.54 -3.22
CA GLN A 161 -16.66 11.83 -4.59
C GLN A 161 -16.73 10.57 -5.46
N GLU A 162 -15.75 9.68 -5.35
CA GLU A 162 -15.76 8.39 -6.04
C GLU A 162 -16.85 7.46 -5.51
N TRP A 163 -17.03 7.39 -4.18
CA TRP A 163 -18.12 6.63 -3.57
C TRP A 163 -19.48 7.09 -4.08
N ALA A 164 -19.69 8.41 -4.17
CA ALA A 164 -20.92 8.97 -4.72
C ALA A 164 -21.11 8.58 -6.21
N ALA A 165 -20.05 8.68 -7.02
CA ALA A 165 -20.09 8.30 -8.43
C ALA A 165 -20.37 6.80 -8.62
N GLY A 166 -19.70 5.93 -7.87
CA GLY A 166 -19.87 4.47 -7.90
C GLY A 166 -21.28 4.03 -7.50
N ASN A 167 -21.92 4.76 -6.58
CA ASN A 167 -23.30 4.54 -6.17
C ASN A 167 -24.34 5.25 -7.04
N ARG A 168 -23.94 5.81 -8.19
CA ARG A 168 -24.80 6.59 -9.11
C ARG A 168 -25.54 7.72 -8.40
N ARG A 169 -24.87 8.36 -7.44
CA ARG A 169 -25.38 9.53 -6.69
C ARG A 169 -24.85 10.82 -7.29
N LYS A 170 -25.48 11.93 -6.91
CA LYS A 170 -24.93 13.25 -7.19
C LYS A 170 -23.63 13.46 -6.39
N PRO A 171 -22.70 14.28 -6.90
CA PRO A 171 -21.47 14.58 -6.18
C PRO A 171 -21.77 15.24 -4.82
N PRO A 172 -20.86 15.10 -3.84
CA PRO A 172 -21.01 15.71 -2.52
C PRO A 172 -21.01 17.24 -2.62
N GLU A 173 -21.87 17.89 -1.85
CA GLU A 173 -21.98 19.35 -1.75
C GLU A 173 -21.45 19.79 -0.38
N TYR A 174 -20.61 20.82 -0.37
CA TYR A 174 -19.99 21.37 0.84
C TYR A 174 -20.48 22.79 1.08
N GLU A 175 -20.90 23.08 2.32
CA GLU A 175 -21.38 24.38 2.74
C GLU A 175 -20.74 24.81 4.06
N VAL A 176 -20.26 26.05 4.14
CA VAL A 176 -19.80 26.63 5.40
C VAL A 176 -21.02 27.10 6.20
N VAL A 177 -21.41 26.34 7.21
CA VAL A 177 -22.59 26.60 8.03
C VAL A 177 -22.28 27.40 9.30
N GLY A 178 -20.99 27.54 9.65
CA GLY A 178 -20.60 28.29 10.83
C GLY A 178 -19.16 28.79 10.80
N ARG A 179 -18.92 29.91 11.46
CA ARG A 179 -17.59 30.40 11.81
C ARG A 179 -17.62 30.91 13.25
N SER A 180 -16.66 30.50 14.06
CA SER A 180 -16.54 30.91 15.46
C SER A 180 -15.07 31.19 15.82
N GLY A 181 -14.84 31.78 16.99
CA GLY A 181 -13.50 32.12 17.47
C GLY A 181 -12.95 33.44 16.91
N PRO A 182 -11.91 34.00 17.56
CA PRO A 182 -11.24 35.22 17.11
C PRO A 182 -10.42 34.95 15.83
N ASP A 183 -10.05 35.98 15.08
CA ASP A 183 -9.40 35.81 13.77
C ASP A 183 -8.12 34.94 13.80
N HIS A 184 -7.34 35.02 14.88
CA HIS A 184 -6.12 34.22 15.07
C HIS A 184 -6.38 32.78 15.57
N ALA A 185 -7.63 32.44 15.89
CA ALA A 185 -8.06 31.10 16.32
C ALA A 185 -9.45 30.78 15.74
N ALA A 186 -9.66 31.16 14.49
CA ALA A 186 -10.94 30.97 13.81
C ALA A 186 -11.21 29.46 13.64
N ARG A 187 -12.46 29.07 13.87
CA ARG A 187 -12.97 27.73 13.59
C ARG A 187 -14.07 27.82 12.55
N PHE A 188 -14.03 26.93 11.58
CA PHE A 188 -15.00 26.84 10.51
C PHE A 188 -15.77 25.54 10.66
N THR A 189 -17.09 25.63 10.67
CA THR A 189 -17.99 24.47 10.64
C THR A 189 -18.47 24.31 9.20
N VAL A 190 -18.22 23.14 8.63
CA VAL A 190 -18.60 22.78 7.27
C VAL A 190 -19.53 21.59 7.32
N ARG A 191 -20.61 21.68 6.56
CA ARG A 191 -21.52 20.59 6.25
C ARG A 191 -21.13 19.95 4.93
N VAL A 192 -21.05 18.62 4.90
CA VAL A 192 -21.06 17.85 3.66
C VAL A 192 -22.39 17.13 3.51
N SER A 193 -22.96 17.15 2.32
CA SER A 193 -24.20 16.43 2.00
C SER A 193 -24.08 15.66 0.70
N VAL A 194 -24.78 14.52 0.62
CA VAL A 194 -24.98 13.78 -0.64
C VAL A 194 -26.47 13.58 -0.83
N LYS A 195 -26.99 14.03 -1.98
CA LYS A 195 -28.43 13.99 -2.28
C LYS A 195 -29.00 12.59 -2.12
N ASN A 196 -30.11 12.49 -1.39
CA ASN A 196 -30.81 11.23 -1.07
C ASN A 196 -29.97 10.23 -0.26
N VAL A 197 -28.98 10.70 0.51
CA VAL A 197 -28.18 9.88 1.43
C VAL A 197 -28.21 10.50 2.84
N GLY A 198 -27.72 11.73 2.98
CA GLY A 198 -27.66 12.40 4.28
C GLY A 198 -26.71 13.58 4.28
N GLU A 199 -26.40 14.06 5.48
CA GLU A 199 -25.45 15.16 5.74
C GLU A 199 -24.69 14.95 7.05
N VAL A 200 -23.49 15.53 7.14
CA VAL A 200 -22.61 15.53 8.31
C VAL A 200 -21.88 16.86 8.44
N ASP A 201 -21.73 17.34 9.68
CA ASP A 201 -21.01 18.56 10.00
C ASP A 201 -19.65 18.25 10.65
N ALA A 202 -18.62 19.01 10.31
CA ALA A 202 -17.32 18.99 10.98
C ALA A 202 -16.78 20.39 11.21
N THR A 203 -15.98 20.56 12.27
CA THR A 203 -15.39 21.86 12.63
C THR A 203 -13.87 21.76 12.73
N ALA A 204 -13.14 22.65 12.05
CA ALA A 204 -11.67 22.69 12.06
C ALA A 204 -11.12 24.12 12.00
N GLY A 205 -9.80 24.28 12.06
CA GLY A 205 -9.11 25.58 12.07
C GLY A 205 -9.13 26.32 10.72
N SER A 206 -9.36 25.58 9.63
CA SER A 206 -9.56 26.16 8.30
C SER A 206 -10.79 25.55 7.60
N LYS A 207 -11.31 26.26 6.60
CA LYS A 207 -12.41 25.74 5.76
C LYS A 207 -12.02 24.42 5.07
N GLN A 208 -10.80 24.34 4.53
CA GLN A 208 -10.33 23.15 3.84
C GLN A 208 -10.24 21.93 4.77
N GLU A 209 -9.72 22.11 5.98
CA GLU A 209 -9.66 21.04 7.00
C GLU A 209 -11.06 20.61 7.42
N ALA A 210 -11.98 21.56 7.64
CA ALA A 210 -13.36 21.27 8.04
C ALA A 210 -14.10 20.48 6.95
N GLU A 211 -13.93 20.84 5.67
CA GLU A 211 -14.45 20.07 4.55
C GLU A 211 -13.84 18.65 4.48
N THR A 212 -12.54 18.50 4.75
CA THR A 212 -11.86 17.19 4.72
C THR A 212 -12.38 16.29 5.84
N GLU A 213 -12.53 16.84 7.05
CA GLU A 213 -13.05 16.11 8.20
C GLU A 213 -14.53 15.75 8.02
N ALA A 214 -15.33 16.67 7.46
CA ALA A 214 -16.74 16.39 7.14
C ALA A 214 -16.85 15.21 6.17
N ALA A 215 -16.00 15.17 5.14
CA ALA A 215 -15.97 14.07 4.17
C ALA A 215 -15.59 12.73 4.82
N ARG A 216 -14.62 12.73 5.75
CA ARG A 216 -14.21 11.55 6.51
C ARG A 216 -15.36 11.02 7.37
N LEU A 217 -16.00 11.88 8.16
CA LEU A 217 -17.12 11.52 9.03
C LEU A 217 -18.35 11.05 8.23
N PHE A 218 -18.60 11.63 7.05
CA PHE A 218 -19.67 11.17 6.17
C PHE A 218 -19.42 9.74 5.71
N MET A 219 -18.20 9.44 5.26
CA MET A 219 -17.83 8.08 4.85
C MET A 219 -17.90 7.08 6.03
N GLU A 220 -17.60 7.50 7.26
CA GLU A 220 -17.77 6.61 8.43
C GLU A 220 -19.24 6.32 8.76
N LYS A 221 -20.13 7.29 8.50
CA LYS A 221 -21.55 7.18 8.84
C LYS A 221 -22.40 6.53 7.74
N PHE A 222 -22.07 6.79 6.48
CA PHE A 222 -22.88 6.44 5.32
C PHE A 222 -22.12 5.68 4.22
N GLY A 223 -20.79 5.58 4.33
CA GLY A 223 -19.92 4.94 3.34
C GLY A 223 -20.10 3.44 3.24
#